data_AF-X0X696-F1
#
_entry.id   AF-X0X696-F1
#
_cell.length_a   1.000
_cell.length_b   1.000
_cell.length_c   1.000
_cell.angle_alpha   90.00
_cell.angle_beta   90.00
_cell.angle_gamma   90.00
#
_symmetry.space_group_name_H-M   'P 1'
#
loop_
_entity.id
_entity.type
_entity.pdbx_description
1 polymer ?
#
loop_
_entity_poly.entity_id
_entity_poly.type
_entity_poly.pdbx_seq_one_letter_code
_entity_poly.pdbx_strand_id
1 'polypeptide(L)'
;MQEITVTPTVFNWLPLVAKGNSAQLVRPGDLQYLGAFRLPGGDVRPETFAYGGNAMTFNPDGDSSGSDDGFPGSLFVTGHDRLAYGELPDGTQVAEISIPEPIVSDNLADLNQAEFVQGFHNVAEGFFTELEEIPRIGMQYLDTPATGARIHLAWGQHLQPDDPPVPSHAWFDPDLSGPDMQGAWFIGNQPRYVHSV
;
A
#
# COMPACT_ATOMS: atom_id res chain seq x y z
N MET A 1 31.93 20.14 -32.79
CA MET A 1 31.22 19.20 -31.91
C MET A 1 30.42 20.04 -30.93
N GLN A 2 29.09 20.05 -31.06
CA GLN A 2 28.20 20.73 -30.11
C GLN A 2 27.83 19.73 -29.02
N GLU A 3 28.09 20.09 -27.76
CA GLU A 3 27.57 19.35 -26.60
C GLU A 3 26.05 19.51 -26.54
N ILE A 4 25.33 18.40 -26.54
CA ILE A 4 23.90 18.34 -26.29
C ILE A 4 23.73 18.14 -24.79
N THR A 5 23.39 19.21 -24.08
CA THR A 5 23.00 19.11 -22.67
C THR A 5 21.58 18.57 -22.61
N VAL A 6 21.42 17.29 -22.27
CA VAL A 6 20.12 16.68 -21.99
C VAL A 6 19.80 16.93 -20.51
N THR A 7 18.89 17.85 -20.24
CA THR A 7 18.33 18.02 -18.89
C THR A 7 17.32 16.89 -18.66
N PRO A 8 17.52 15.98 -17.70
CA PRO A 8 16.52 14.96 -17.41
C PRO A 8 15.26 15.62 -16.83
N THR A 9 14.13 15.42 -17.49
CA THR A 9 12.82 15.79 -16.98
C THR A 9 12.46 14.79 -15.87
N VAL A 10 12.50 15.24 -14.62
CA VAL A 10 11.98 14.46 -13.49
C VAL A 10 10.46 14.62 -13.48
N PHE A 11 9.75 13.54 -13.79
CA PHE A 11 8.30 13.47 -13.60
C PHE A 11 8.04 13.10 -12.13
N ASN A 12 7.42 14.02 -11.38
CA ASN A 12 6.94 13.73 -10.03
C ASN A 12 5.64 12.95 -10.12
N TRP A 13 5.71 11.64 -9.93
CA TRP A 13 4.55 10.77 -9.72
C TRP A 13 4.31 10.61 -8.23
N LEU A 14 3.71 11.62 -7.61
CA LEU A 14 3.08 11.53 -6.30
C LEU A 14 1.70 12.17 -6.44
N PRO A 15 0.62 11.54 -5.96
CA PRO A 15 -0.67 12.21 -5.85
C PRO A 15 -0.57 13.10 -4.61
N LEU A 16 0.03 14.26 -4.79
CA LEU A 16 -0.11 15.36 -3.87
C LEU A 16 -1.06 16.33 -4.56
N VAL A 17 -2.29 16.45 -4.08
CA VAL A 17 -3.07 17.68 -4.31
C VAL A 17 -2.45 18.78 -3.45
N ALA A 18 -1.19 19.14 -3.74
CA ALA A 18 -0.60 20.38 -3.27
C ALA A 18 -0.90 21.41 -4.33
N LYS A 19 -1.65 22.43 -3.95
CA LYS A 19 -1.60 23.72 -4.64
C LYS A 19 -0.28 24.44 -4.33
N GLY A 20 0.85 23.77 -4.54
CA GLY A 20 2.19 24.26 -4.21
C GLY A 20 3.21 23.80 -5.24
N ASN A 21 4.05 24.71 -5.72
CA ASN A 21 5.14 24.42 -6.64
C ASN A 21 5.99 23.23 -6.14
N SER A 22 6.39 22.34 -7.05
CA SER A 22 7.09 21.06 -6.82
C SER A 22 8.45 21.13 -6.10
N ALA A 23 8.86 22.31 -5.62
CA ALA A 23 10.11 22.57 -4.91
C ALA A 23 9.92 23.14 -3.49
N GLN A 24 8.68 23.32 -3.02
CA GLN A 24 8.42 23.87 -1.69
C GLN A 24 8.29 22.75 -0.66
N LEU A 25 9.01 22.89 0.46
CA LEU A 25 8.90 22.00 1.61
C LEU A 25 7.45 21.94 2.08
N VAL A 26 6.86 20.73 2.10
CA VAL A 26 5.54 20.49 2.69
C VAL A 26 5.60 20.82 4.19
N ARG A 27 4.69 21.68 4.63
CA ARG A 27 4.54 22.12 6.02
C ARG A 27 3.23 21.59 6.58
N PRO A 28 3.09 21.51 7.92
CA PRO A 28 1.82 21.11 8.54
C PRO A 28 0.62 21.98 8.09
N GLY A 29 0.86 23.27 7.81
CA GLY A 29 -0.19 24.18 7.32
C GLY A 29 -0.62 23.93 5.87
N ASP A 30 0.10 23.09 5.11
CA ASP A 30 -0.28 22.71 3.75
C ASP A 30 -1.27 21.52 3.75
N LEU A 31 -1.50 20.90 4.92
CA LEU A 31 -2.41 19.77 5.08
C LEU A 31 -3.77 20.26 5.57
N GLN A 32 -4.82 19.96 4.81
CA GLN A 32 -6.20 20.18 5.19
C GLN A 32 -6.86 18.84 5.50
N TYR A 33 -7.45 18.73 6.70
CA TYR A 33 -8.32 17.60 7.00
C TYR A 33 -9.64 17.74 6.24
N LEU A 34 -9.94 16.79 5.37
CA LEU A 34 -11.16 16.78 4.57
C LEU A 34 -12.32 16.04 5.23
N GLY A 35 -12.04 15.17 6.22
CA GLY A 35 -13.04 14.34 6.87
C GLY A 35 -12.59 12.89 6.98
N ALA A 36 -13.55 12.02 7.28
CA ALA A 36 -13.38 10.57 7.33
C ALA A 36 -14.52 9.87 6.58
N PHE A 37 -14.29 8.59 6.29
CA PHE A 37 -15.28 7.66 5.76
C PHE A 37 -15.12 6.28 6.41
N ARG A 38 -16.14 5.44 6.31
CA ARG A 38 -16.16 4.08 6.85
C ARG A 38 -15.62 3.09 5.81
N LEU A 39 -14.91 2.08 6.28
CA LEU A 39 -14.46 0.97 5.43
C LEU A 39 -15.60 -0.04 5.22
N PRO A 40 -15.64 -0.74 4.07
CA PRO A 40 -16.54 -1.88 3.87
C PRO A 40 -16.05 -3.11 4.66
N GLY A 41 -16.81 -4.20 4.58
CA GLY A 41 -16.47 -5.48 5.21
C GLY A 41 -17.16 -5.71 6.56
N GLY A 42 -16.93 -6.87 7.14
CA GLY A 42 -17.45 -7.27 8.44
C GLY A 42 -16.34 -7.45 9.47
N ASP A 43 -16.64 -8.15 10.56
CA ASP A 43 -15.70 -8.38 11.68
C ASP A 43 -15.11 -9.80 11.70
N VAL A 44 -15.31 -10.57 10.62
CA VAL A 44 -14.90 -11.98 10.54
C VAL A 44 -13.51 -12.09 9.92
N ARG A 45 -12.59 -12.75 10.62
CA ARG A 45 -11.22 -12.99 10.17
C ARG A 45 -11.18 -14.16 9.15
N PRO A 46 -10.31 -14.10 8.12
CA PRO A 46 -9.34 -13.03 7.83
C PRO A 46 -9.91 -11.85 7.01
N GLU A 47 -11.11 -11.97 6.45
CA GLU A 47 -11.76 -11.01 5.53
C GLU A 47 -12.39 -9.80 6.26
N THR A 48 -11.57 -9.08 7.01
CA THR A 48 -11.95 -7.89 7.78
C THR A 48 -10.81 -6.89 7.83
N PHE A 49 -11.10 -5.60 8.00
CA PHE A 49 -10.09 -4.59 8.33
C PHE A 49 -9.83 -4.45 9.83
N ALA A 50 -10.60 -5.14 10.69
CA ALA A 50 -10.35 -5.14 12.13
C ALA A 50 -8.93 -5.68 12.42
N TYR A 51 -8.16 -4.97 13.24
CA TYR A 51 -6.75 -5.30 13.52
C TYR A 51 -5.92 -5.48 12.23
N GLY A 52 -6.27 -4.73 11.18
CA GLY A 52 -5.55 -4.65 9.92
C GLY A 52 -5.09 -3.25 9.60
N GLY A 53 -4.99 -2.92 8.32
CA GLY A 53 -4.62 -1.59 7.83
C GLY A 53 -3.14 -1.23 8.07
N ASN A 54 -2.28 -2.21 8.35
CA ASN A 54 -0.84 -1.97 8.53
C ASN A 54 -0.16 -1.39 7.30
N ALA A 55 -0.66 -1.70 6.10
CA ALA A 55 -0.20 -1.08 4.87
C ALA A 55 -1.37 -0.62 4.00
N MET A 56 -1.19 0.53 3.38
CA MET A 56 -2.10 1.06 2.37
C MET A 56 -1.35 1.81 1.29
N THR A 57 -1.90 1.86 0.09
CA THR A 57 -1.37 2.67 -1.00
C THR A 57 -2.50 3.16 -1.91
N PHE A 58 -2.27 4.27 -2.60
CA PHE A 58 -3.26 4.92 -3.44
C PHE A 58 -3.04 4.60 -4.92
N ASN A 59 -4.12 4.22 -5.61
CA ASN A 59 -4.16 4.04 -7.04
C ASN A 59 -4.94 5.21 -7.67
N PRO A 60 -4.27 6.10 -8.44
CA PRO A 60 -4.91 7.28 -9.03
C PRO A 60 -5.96 6.96 -10.09
N ASP A 61 -5.83 5.81 -10.76
CA ASP A 61 -6.76 5.38 -11.81
C ASP A 61 -7.84 4.43 -11.28
N GLY A 62 -7.83 4.20 -9.96
CA GLY A 62 -8.85 3.44 -9.25
C GLY A 62 -10.23 4.10 -9.32
N ASP A 63 -11.26 3.30 -9.12
CA ASP A 63 -12.66 3.74 -9.05
C ASP A 63 -13.11 4.66 -10.21
N SER A 64 -12.58 4.43 -11.42
CA SER A 64 -12.91 5.24 -12.61
C SER A 64 -14.39 5.15 -13.03
N SER A 65 -15.14 4.17 -12.49
CA SER A 65 -16.59 4.01 -12.64
C SER A 65 -17.39 4.46 -11.40
N GLY A 66 -16.74 5.06 -10.41
CA GLY A 66 -17.34 5.51 -9.15
C GLY A 66 -18.28 6.71 -9.28
N SER A 67 -18.78 7.18 -8.14
CA SER A 67 -19.61 8.38 -8.05
C SER A 67 -18.83 9.63 -8.47
N ASP A 68 -19.52 10.60 -9.10
CA ASP A 68 -18.96 11.94 -9.36
C ASP A 68 -18.99 12.79 -8.08
N ASP A 69 -18.26 12.34 -7.05
CA ASP A 69 -18.18 12.93 -5.71
C ASP A 69 -16.91 13.78 -5.51
N GLY A 70 -16.04 13.84 -6.52
CA GLY A 70 -14.80 14.60 -6.50
C GLY A 70 -13.59 13.89 -5.90
N PHE A 71 -13.71 12.59 -5.55
CA PHE A 71 -12.65 11.79 -4.95
C PHE A 71 -12.28 10.58 -5.83
N PRO A 72 -11.68 10.81 -7.02
CA PRO A 72 -11.26 9.73 -7.89
C PRO A 72 -10.13 8.91 -7.26
N GLY A 73 -9.96 7.69 -7.76
CA GLY A 73 -8.94 6.77 -7.29
C GLY A 73 -9.47 5.77 -6.27
N SER A 74 -8.58 4.90 -5.81
CA SER A 74 -8.90 3.85 -4.86
C SER A 74 -7.74 3.65 -3.89
N LEU A 75 -7.99 2.87 -2.84
CA LEU A 75 -6.97 2.45 -1.88
C LEU A 75 -6.84 0.94 -1.90
N PHE A 76 -5.62 0.46 -2.12
CA PHE A 76 -5.27 -0.89 -1.70
C PHE A 76 -4.96 -0.87 -0.21
N VAL A 77 -5.57 -1.76 0.56
CA VAL A 77 -5.44 -1.81 2.01
C VAL A 77 -5.29 -3.26 2.46
N THR A 78 -4.36 -3.52 3.37
CA THR A 78 -4.25 -4.83 4.02
C THR A 78 -5.37 -5.02 5.04
N GLY A 79 -6.07 -6.15 5.00
CA GLY A 79 -7.01 -6.61 6.01
C GLY A 79 -6.33 -7.07 7.29
N HIS A 80 -7.04 -7.87 8.09
CA HIS A 80 -6.61 -8.34 9.40
C HIS A 80 -5.22 -8.94 9.33
N ASP A 81 -4.33 -8.54 10.22
CA ASP A 81 -2.94 -8.96 10.18
C ASP A 81 -2.75 -10.48 10.23
N ARG A 82 -1.73 -10.97 9.52
CA ARG A 82 -1.15 -12.29 9.83
C ARG A 82 -0.73 -12.30 11.29
N LEU A 83 -1.15 -13.36 11.98
CA LEU A 83 -0.82 -13.53 13.39
C LEU A 83 0.50 -14.28 13.55
N ALA A 84 1.18 -13.98 14.66
CA ALA A 84 2.52 -14.50 14.89
C ALA A 84 2.55 -16.02 14.94
N TYR A 85 3.67 -16.60 14.49
CA TYR A 85 3.90 -18.04 14.50
C TYR A 85 2.84 -18.85 13.72
N GLY A 86 2.28 -18.25 12.66
CA GLY A 86 1.38 -18.92 11.72
C GLY A 86 -0.04 -19.18 12.24
N GLU A 87 -0.49 -18.48 13.30
CA GLU A 87 -1.87 -18.67 13.83
C GLU A 87 -2.96 -18.28 12.81
N LEU A 88 -2.69 -17.27 11.98
CA LEU A 88 -3.57 -16.83 10.89
C LEU A 88 -2.73 -16.63 9.62
N PRO A 89 -2.33 -17.71 8.94
CA PRO A 89 -1.36 -17.67 7.84
C PRO A 89 -1.95 -17.04 6.57
N ASP A 90 -3.28 -17.00 6.47
CA ASP A 90 -4.06 -16.36 5.41
C ASP A 90 -4.52 -14.94 5.78
N GLY A 91 -4.00 -14.38 6.89
CA GLY A 91 -4.13 -12.96 7.20
C GLY A 91 -3.33 -12.06 6.25
N THR A 92 -3.43 -10.75 6.49
CA THR A 92 -2.93 -9.68 5.62
C THR A 92 -3.37 -9.89 4.17
N GLN A 93 -4.63 -10.23 3.97
CA GLN A 93 -5.23 -10.19 2.64
C GLN A 93 -5.29 -8.74 2.16
N VAL A 94 -5.19 -8.50 0.87
CA VAL A 94 -5.30 -7.16 0.29
C VAL A 94 -6.71 -7.01 -0.27
N ALA A 95 -7.33 -5.85 -0.05
CA ALA A 95 -8.55 -5.43 -0.75
C ALA A 95 -8.33 -4.06 -1.39
N GLU A 96 -9.08 -3.76 -2.44
CA GLU A 96 -9.13 -2.44 -3.06
C GLU A 96 -10.49 -1.80 -2.76
N ILE A 97 -10.49 -0.58 -2.23
CA ILE A 97 -11.70 0.14 -1.84
C ILE A 97 -11.80 1.49 -2.55
N SER A 98 -13.03 1.94 -2.81
CA SER A 98 -13.29 3.28 -3.31
C SER A 98 -13.00 4.34 -2.24
N ILE A 99 -12.96 5.62 -2.65
CA ILE A 99 -12.82 6.76 -1.76
C ILE A 99 -14.08 7.63 -1.91
N PRO A 100 -15.09 7.49 -1.06
CA PRO A 100 -16.25 8.39 -1.11
C PRO A 100 -15.88 9.76 -0.55
N GLU A 101 -16.74 10.76 -0.78
CA GLU A 101 -16.62 12.08 -0.15
C GLU A 101 -16.40 11.96 1.38
N PRO A 102 -15.25 12.39 1.91
CA PRO A 102 -14.99 12.38 3.34
C PRO A 102 -15.84 13.43 4.05
N ILE A 103 -16.39 13.06 5.21
CA ILE A 103 -17.25 13.93 6.01
C ILE A 103 -16.56 14.31 7.31
N VAL A 104 -16.59 15.59 7.67
CA VAL A 104 -16.18 16.07 9.00
C VAL A 104 -17.36 15.88 9.96
N SER A 105 -17.40 14.75 10.65
CA SER A 105 -18.37 14.47 11.72
C SER A 105 -17.71 13.69 12.85
N ASP A 106 -18.21 13.86 14.06
CA ASP A 106 -17.87 13.04 15.23
C ASP A 106 -18.88 11.89 15.44
N ASN A 107 -19.94 11.84 14.63
CA ASN A 107 -20.94 10.77 14.62
C ASN A 107 -20.69 9.82 13.44
N LEU A 108 -20.43 8.55 13.78
CA LEU A 108 -20.14 7.49 12.81
C LEU A 108 -21.25 7.29 11.78
N ALA A 109 -22.51 7.51 12.16
CA ALA A 109 -23.66 7.32 11.27
C ALA A 109 -23.73 8.34 10.13
N ASP A 110 -23.04 9.48 10.26
CA ASP A 110 -23.02 10.54 9.25
C ASP A 110 -21.93 10.31 8.19
N LEU A 111 -20.99 9.39 8.45
CA LEU A 111 -19.88 9.14 7.55
C LEU A 111 -20.32 8.28 6.36
N ASN A 112 -19.90 8.71 5.16
CA ASN A 112 -20.00 7.89 3.95
C ASN A 112 -19.23 6.58 4.12
N GLN A 113 -19.62 5.56 3.37
CA GLN A 113 -18.98 4.25 3.41
C GLN A 113 -18.37 3.94 2.05
N ALA A 114 -17.10 3.54 2.05
CA ALA A 114 -16.42 3.04 0.87
C ALA A 114 -16.98 1.68 0.45
N GLU A 115 -16.82 1.35 -0.84
CA GLU A 115 -17.22 0.09 -1.42
C GLU A 115 -15.98 -0.73 -1.82
N PHE A 116 -16.13 -2.05 -1.95
CA PHE A 116 -15.07 -2.86 -2.53
C PHE A 116 -15.02 -2.63 -4.04
N VAL A 117 -13.88 -2.16 -4.54
CA VAL A 117 -13.52 -2.26 -5.96
C VAL A 117 -13.07 -3.69 -6.25
N GLN A 118 -12.27 -4.26 -5.34
CA GLN A 118 -11.88 -5.66 -5.31
C GLN A 118 -11.94 -6.17 -3.86
N GLY A 119 -12.47 -7.37 -3.65
CA GLY A 119 -12.58 -7.99 -2.33
C GLY A 119 -11.24 -8.37 -1.72
N PHE A 120 -11.26 -9.04 -0.57
CA PHE A 120 -10.02 -9.53 0.05
C PHE A 120 -9.42 -10.70 -0.75
N HIS A 121 -8.10 -10.64 -0.98
CA HIS A 121 -7.31 -11.69 -1.63
C HIS A 121 -6.00 -11.94 -0.89
N ASN A 122 -5.64 -13.22 -0.69
CA ASN A 122 -4.35 -13.62 -0.11
C ASN A 122 -3.22 -13.56 -1.17
N VAL A 123 -2.87 -12.34 -1.61
CA VAL A 123 -1.86 -12.12 -2.67
C VAL A 123 -0.45 -12.61 -2.30
N ALA A 124 -0.16 -12.75 -1.00
CA ALA A 124 1.13 -13.20 -0.49
C ALA A 124 1.12 -14.67 -0.03
N GLU A 125 0.18 -15.48 -0.52
CA GLU A 125 0.09 -16.90 -0.17
C GLU A 125 1.42 -17.63 -0.42
N GLY A 126 1.95 -18.29 0.61
CA GLY A 126 3.24 -18.99 0.54
C GLY A 126 4.49 -18.10 0.54
N PHE A 127 4.33 -16.77 0.56
CA PHE A 127 5.44 -15.82 0.71
C PHE A 127 5.63 -15.38 2.16
N PHE A 128 6.88 -15.04 2.50
CA PHE A 128 7.29 -14.46 3.79
C PHE A 128 7.00 -15.32 5.02
N THR A 129 6.91 -16.64 4.87
CA THR A 129 6.67 -17.59 5.99
C THR A 129 7.78 -17.63 7.03
N GLU A 130 8.94 -17.05 6.72
CA GLU A 130 10.07 -16.87 7.64
C GLU A 130 10.05 -15.51 8.37
N LEU A 131 9.06 -14.65 8.06
CA LEU A 131 8.88 -13.30 8.62
C LEU A 131 7.54 -13.18 9.37
N GLU A 132 7.25 -14.15 10.23
CA GLU A 132 5.97 -14.27 10.96
C GLU A 132 6.05 -13.76 12.41
N GLU A 133 7.20 -13.31 12.92
CA GLU A 133 7.33 -12.82 14.30
C GLU A 133 6.88 -11.35 14.42
N ILE A 134 5.56 -11.13 14.50
CA ILE A 134 4.92 -9.81 14.51
C ILE A 134 5.23 -9.06 13.20
N PRO A 135 4.54 -9.43 12.10
CA PRO A 135 4.79 -8.87 10.78
C PRO A 135 4.67 -7.34 10.73
N ARG A 136 5.52 -6.72 9.91
CA ARG A 136 5.51 -5.29 9.58
C ARG A 136 5.50 -5.13 8.07
N ILE A 137 4.53 -4.41 7.53
CA ILE A 137 4.25 -4.44 6.10
C ILE A 137 4.19 -3.01 5.58
N GLY A 138 4.84 -2.78 4.44
CA GLY A 138 4.72 -1.57 3.65
C GLY A 138 4.24 -1.92 2.25
N MET A 139 3.44 -1.03 1.67
CA MET A 139 2.85 -1.22 0.34
C MET A 139 2.93 0.08 -0.46
N GLN A 140 3.32 -0.01 -1.73
CA GLN A 140 3.41 1.15 -2.63
C GLN A 140 2.97 0.79 -4.05
N TYR A 141 1.94 1.46 -4.55
CA TYR A 141 1.54 1.44 -5.95
C TYR A 141 2.50 2.30 -6.77
N LEU A 142 3.02 1.76 -7.87
CA LEU A 142 3.82 2.47 -8.85
C LEU A 142 3.38 2.05 -10.25
N ASP A 143 3.02 3.03 -11.07
CA ASP A 143 2.85 2.82 -12.52
C ASP A 143 3.98 3.52 -13.25
N THR A 144 4.87 2.74 -13.84
CA THR A 144 6.02 3.27 -14.58
C THR A 144 6.04 2.75 -16.00
N PRO A 145 6.58 3.51 -16.98
CA PRO A 145 6.70 3.02 -18.35
C PRO A 145 7.49 1.72 -18.51
N ALA A 146 8.37 1.39 -17.55
CA ALA A 146 9.21 0.20 -17.61
C ALA A 146 8.51 -1.08 -17.12
N THR A 147 7.60 -0.95 -16.14
CA THR A 147 6.97 -2.09 -15.45
C THR A 147 5.46 -2.15 -15.61
N GLY A 148 4.84 -1.05 -16.05
CA GLY A 148 3.42 -0.80 -15.84
C GLY A 148 3.09 -0.67 -14.35
N ALA A 149 1.78 -0.71 -14.06
CA ALA A 149 1.23 -0.67 -12.72
C ALA A 149 1.63 -1.92 -11.91
N ARG A 150 2.22 -1.69 -10.75
CA ARG A 150 2.67 -2.71 -9.80
C ARG A 150 2.43 -2.24 -8.37
N ILE A 151 2.16 -3.18 -7.48
CA ILE A 151 2.12 -2.94 -6.04
C ILE A 151 3.34 -3.59 -5.41
N HIS A 152 4.26 -2.76 -4.93
CA HIS A 152 5.47 -3.19 -4.26
C HIS A 152 5.22 -3.44 -2.77
N LEU A 153 5.75 -4.55 -2.27
CA LEU A 153 5.67 -4.94 -0.87
C LEU A 153 7.03 -4.89 -0.22
N ALA A 154 7.05 -4.40 1.02
CA ALA A 154 8.14 -4.59 1.96
C ALA A 154 7.60 -5.32 3.19
N TRP A 155 8.11 -6.50 3.47
CA TRP A 155 7.73 -7.36 4.57
C TRP A 155 8.86 -7.44 5.59
N GLY A 156 8.55 -7.27 6.86
CA GLY A 156 9.49 -7.38 7.96
C GLY A 156 8.81 -8.03 9.15
N GLN A 157 9.57 -8.16 10.22
CA GLN A 157 9.08 -8.66 11.51
C GLN A 157 9.75 -7.85 12.62
N HIS A 158 9.28 -8.00 13.87
CA HIS A 158 9.78 -7.20 14.98
C HIS A 158 11.30 -7.32 15.17
N LEU A 159 11.82 -8.56 15.19
CA LEU A 159 13.26 -8.83 15.16
C LEU A 159 13.60 -9.63 13.90
N GLN A 160 14.10 -8.94 12.87
CA GLN A 160 14.44 -9.60 11.62
C GLN A 160 15.63 -10.55 11.80
N PRO A 161 15.63 -11.75 11.20
CA PRO A 161 16.77 -12.65 11.27
C PRO A 161 17.93 -12.09 10.45
N ASP A 162 19.12 -12.05 11.06
CA ASP A 162 20.35 -11.61 10.40
C ASP A 162 21.23 -12.77 9.92
N ASP A 163 21.03 -13.98 10.44
CA ASP A 163 21.79 -15.18 10.06
C ASP A 163 20.90 -16.44 10.02
N PRO A 164 20.53 -16.94 8.82
CA PRO A 164 20.70 -16.27 7.53
C PRO A 164 19.73 -15.07 7.39
N PRO A 165 20.08 -14.05 6.59
CA PRO A 165 19.15 -12.98 6.28
C PRO A 165 18.00 -13.50 5.41
N VAL A 166 16.80 -12.96 5.62
CA VAL A 166 15.58 -13.37 4.91
C VAL A 166 15.14 -12.29 3.90
N PRO A 167 14.82 -12.67 2.64
CA PRO A 167 14.33 -11.73 1.64
C PRO A 167 12.98 -11.13 2.07
N SER A 168 12.77 -9.86 1.74
CA SER A 168 11.72 -9.03 2.36
C SER A 168 10.93 -8.21 1.36
N HIS A 169 11.27 -8.25 0.07
CA HIS A 169 10.63 -7.42 -0.93
C HIS A 169 10.00 -8.28 -2.01
N ALA A 170 8.87 -7.82 -2.51
CA ALA A 170 8.10 -8.45 -3.58
C ALA A 170 7.33 -7.37 -4.36
N TRP A 171 6.67 -7.77 -5.44
CA TRP A 171 5.62 -6.99 -6.05
C TRP A 171 4.55 -7.92 -6.62
N PHE A 172 3.34 -7.40 -6.80
CA PHE A 172 2.24 -8.09 -7.47
C PHE A 172 1.47 -7.11 -8.39
N ASP A 173 0.70 -7.67 -9.31
CA ASP A 173 -0.17 -6.95 -10.24
C ASP A 173 -1.42 -6.40 -9.49
N PRO A 174 -1.92 -5.20 -9.83
CA PRO A 174 -3.07 -4.61 -9.15
C PRO A 174 -4.39 -5.39 -9.28
N ASP A 175 -4.51 -6.33 -10.22
CA ASP A 175 -5.65 -7.27 -10.29
C ASP A 175 -5.47 -8.36 -9.22
N LEU A 176 -6.20 -8.22 -8.11
CA LEU A 176 -6.11 -9.10 -6.95
C LEU A 176 -6.60 -10.51 -7.24
N SER A 177 -7.40 -10.71 -8.28
CA SER A 177 -7.87 -12.03 -8.71
C SER A 177 -6.79 -12.80 -9.49
N GLY A 178 -5.81 -12.10 -10.05
CA GLY A 178 -4.65 -12.64 -10.74
C GLY A 178 -3.37 -11.87 -10.40
N PRO A 179 -2.91 -11.89 -9.14
CA PRO A 179 -1.92 -10.93 -8.65
C PRO A 179 -0.50 -11.19 -9.19
N ASP A 180 -0.20 -12.34 -9.81
CA ASP A 180 1.12 -12.69 -10.36
C ASP A 180 2.31 -12.27 -9.44
N MET A 181 2.21 -12.64 -8.16
CA MET A 181 3.18 -12.26 -7.14
C MET A 181 4.60 -12.71 -7.51
N GLN A 182 5.52 -11.75 -7.60
CA GLN A 182 6.93 -11.97 -7.83
C GLN A 182 7.72 -11.65 -6.56
N GLY A 183 8.63 -12.54 -6.16
CA GLY A 183 9.37 -12.41 -4.91
C GLY A 183 9.97 -13.73 -4.42
N ALA A 184 10.53 -13.77 -3.22
CA ALA A 184 10.97 -12.61 -2.43
C ALA A 184 12.44 -12.28 -2.74
N TRP A 185 12.84 -11.01 -2.65
CA TRP A 185 14.23 -10.59 -2.85
C TRP A 185 14.74 -9.60 -1.79
N PHE A 186 16.03 -9.31 -1.88
CA PHE A 186 16.71 -8.21 -1.19
C PHE A 186 16.80 -6.99 -2.11
N ILE A 187 16.82 -5.79 -1.54
CA ILE A 187 17.24 -4.60 -2.28
C ILE A 187 18.77 -4.62 -2.36
N GLY A 188 19.30 -4.87 -3.56
CA GLY A 188 20.74 -5.04 -3.76
C GLY A 188 21.30 -6.26 -3.02
N ASN A 189 22.58 -6.21 -2.64
CA ASN A 189 23.28 -7.30 -1.94
C ASN A 189 23.30 -7.13 -0.40
N GLN A 190 22.41 -6.31 0.17
CA GLN A 190 22.49 -5.96 1.60
C GLN A 190 21.37 -6.59 2.44
N PRO A 191 21.70 -7.28 3.55
CA PRO A 191 20.76 -7.42 4.65
C PRO A 191 20.53 -6.05 5.30
N ARG A 192 19.34 -5.81 5.88
CA ARG A 192 18.94 -4.48 6.40
C ARG A 192 19.85 -3.97 7.54
N TYR A 193 20.46 -4.86 8.31
CA TYR A 193 21.44 -4.52 9.34
C TYR A 193 22.86 -4.65 8.81
N VAL A 194 23.39 -3.57 8.25
CA VAL A 194 24.83 -3.45 8.01
C VAL A 194 25.46 -3.02 9.33
N HIS A 195 26.00 -3.96 10.11
CA HIS A 195 26.99 -3.58 11.10
C HIS A 195 28.23 -3.13 10.34
N SER A 196 28.47 -1.81 10.33
CA SER A 196 29.76 -1.26 9.95
C SER A 196 30.82 -1.92 10.84
N VAL A 197 31.62 -2.82 10.25
CA VAL A 197 32.88 -3.30 10.83
C VAL A 197 34.00 -2.32 10.50
#